data_AF-A0A6M1YP53-F1
#
_entry.id   AF-A0A6M1YP53-F1
#
_cell.length_a   1.000
_cell.length_b   1.000
_cell.length_c   1.000
_cell.angle_alpha   90.00
_cell.angle_beta   90.00
_cell.angle_gamma   90.00
#
_symmetry.space_group_name_H-M   'P 1'
#
loop_
_entity.id
_entity.type
_entity.pdbx_description
1 polymer ?
#
loop_
_entity_poly.entity_id
_entity_poly.type
_entity_poly.pdbx_seq_one_letter_code
_entity_poly.pdbx_strand_id
1 'polypeptide(L)'
;MAAKKIKFREEARQKILKGVQTLASAVKVTLGPKGRNVVLDKAYGSPQITKDGVTVAKEIELADKHENMGAQMVKEVANKTADKAGDGTTTATILAEAIYTEGLRNVTAGANPMDLKKGIEKATQAIVEDLQKLSKPIKNTKEIAQVAAISANGDEEIGQIIAKAMDSVGKDGTITVEEAKGFETTLEIVKGMNFDRGYLSSYFITNPDKLQAELDDAYVLISEKKISSMKEFLPILQTTAESGKPLLIIAE
;
A
#
# COMPACT_ATOMS: atom_id res chain seq x y z
N MET A 1 4.35 -34.78 3.22
CA MET A 1 4.34 -33.59 2.34
C MET A 1 3.40 -33.84 1.17
N ALA A 2 2.60 -32.86 0.75
CA ALA A 2 1.75 -33.01 -0.43
C ALA A 2 2.59 -33.11 -1.72
N ALA A 3 2.16 -33.95 -2.67
CA ALA A 3 2.81 -34.10 -3.97
C ALA A 3 2.81 -32.77 -4.75
N LYS A 4 3.90 -32.49 -5.49
CA LYS A 4 4.10 -31.25 -6.24
C LYS A 4 3.84 -31.48 -7.73
N LYS A 5 3.09 -30.57 -8.37
CA LYS A 5 2.98 -30.50 -9.83
C LYS A 5 4.06 -29.56 -10.34
N ILE A 6 4.85 -30.02 -11.31
CA ILE A 6 5.99 -29.28 -11.85
C ILE A 6 5.78 -29.09 -13.34
N LYS A 7 5.94 -27.85 -13.81
CA LYS A 7 5.92 -27.48 -15.23
C LYS A 7 7.26 -26.88 -15.63
N PHE A 8 7.65 -27.02 -16.89
CA PHE A 8 8.94 -26.56 -17.39
C PHE A 8 8.80 -25.68 -18.63
N ARG A 9 9.85 -24.87 -18.87
CA ARG A 9 10.07 -24.10 -20.10
C ARG A 9 8.83 -23.28 -20.51
N GLU A 10 8.38 -23.45 -21.75
CA GLU A 10 7.33 -22.65 -22.36
C GLU A 10 5.99 -22.82 -21.65
N GLU A 11 5.63 -24.05 -21.28
CA GLU A 11 4.35 -24.32 -20.62
C GLU A 11 4.24 -23.60 -19.27
N ALA A 12 5.33 -23.54 -18.51
CA ALA A 12 5.39 -22.80 -17.27
C ALA A 12 5.30 -21.28 -17.51
N ARG A 13 6.04 -20.76 -18.49
CA ARG A 13 6.09 -19.32 -18.79
C ARG A 13 4.77 -18.80 -19.33
N GLN A 14 4.09 -19.55 -20.20
CA GLN A 14 2.76 -19.18 -20.73
C GLN A 14 1.71 -19.11 -19.62
N LYS A 15 1.75 -20.06 -18.66
CA LYS A 15 0.87 -20.03 -17.49
C LYS A 15 1.12 -18.81 -16.60
N ILE A 16 2.39 -18.51 -16.33
CA ILE A 16 2.75 -17.31 -15.56
C ILE A 16 2.31 -16.04 -16.30
N LEU A 17 2.60 -15.92 -17.61
CA LEU A 17 2.20 -14.79 -18.44
C LEU A 17 0.70 -14.55 -18.37
N LYS A 18 -0.10 -15.61 -18.50
CA LYS A 18 -1.56 -15.50 -18.42
C LYS A 18 -2.02 -14.98 -17.06
N GLY A 19 -1.37 -15.42 -15.97
CA GLY A 19 -1.62 -14.89 -14.63
C GLY A 19 -1.30 -13.41 -14.50
N VAL A 20 -0.12 -13.01 -14.98
CA VAL A 20 0.35 -11.60 -15.03
C VAL A 20 -0.65 -10.74 -15.81
N GLN A 21 -1.04 -11.16 -17.01
CA GLN A 21 -1.97 -10.44 -17.88
C GLN A 21 -3.38 -10.34 -17.31
N THR A 22 -3.85 -11.39 -16.60
CA THR A 22 -5.17 -11.37 -15.96
C THR A 22 -5.20 -10.30 -14.86
N LEU A 23 -4.19 -10.28 -14.00
CA LEU A 23 -4.08 -9.26 -12.95
C LEU A 23 -3.92 -7.86 -13.54
N ALA A 24 -2.97 -7.69 -14.46
CA ALA A 24 -2.69 -6.39 -15.06
C ALA A 24 -3.88 -5.85 -15.86
N SER A 25 -4.66 -6.71 -16.53
CA SER A 25 -5.85 -6.29 -17.26
C SER A 25 -6.99 -5.82 -16.35
N ALA A 26 -7.12 -6.38 -15.15
CA ALA A 26 -8.08 -5.92 -14.16
C ALA A 26 -7.65 -4.59 -13.51
N VAL A 27 -6.34 -4.38 -13.32
CA VAL A 27 -5.80 -3.17 -12.68
C VAL A 27 -5.69 -2.00 -13.66
N LYS A 28 -5.26 -2.23 -14.91
CA LYS A 28 -4.97 -1.16 -15.87
C LYS A 28 -6.17 -0.30 -16.25
N VAL A 29 -7.40 -0.80 -16.10
CA VAL A 29 -8.61 -0.04 -16.39
C VAL A 29 -8.83 1.11 -15.40
N THR A 30 -8.16 1.07 -14.24
CA THR A 30 -8.25 2.14 -13.23
C THR A 30 -7.24 3.27 -13.44
N LEU A 31 -6.34 3.16 -14.42
CA LEU A 31 -5.26 4.13 -14.61
C LEU A 31 -5.79 5.51 -15.05
N GLY A 32 -5.36 6.55 -14.32
CA GLY A 32 -5.50 7.95 -14.71
C GLY A 32 -6.91 8.53 -14.50
N PRO A 33 -7.13 9.80 -14.91
CA PRO A 33 -8.36 10.53 -14.61
C PRO A 33 -9.62 9.96 -15.29
N LYS A 34 -9.42 9.20 -16.38
CA LYS A 34 -10.48 8.46 -17.09
C LYS A 34 -10.53 6.99 -16.69
N GLY A 35 -9.89 6.63 -15.57
CA GLY A 35 -9.95 5.31 -14.98
C GLY A 35 -11.40 4.92 -14.68
N ARG A 36 -11.73 3.68 -15.03
CA ARG A 36 -13.05 3.09 -14.82
C ARG A 36 -13.11 2.42 -13.45
N ASN A 37 -14.33 2.33 -12.93
CA ASN A 37 -14.59 1.63 -11.69
C ASN A 37 -14.45 0.12 -11.91
N VAL A 38 -13.85 -0.55 -10.94
CA VAL A 38 -13.86 -2.00 -10.80
C VAL A 38 -14.79 -2.35 -9.65
N VAL A 39 -15.66 -3.34 -9.88
CA VAL A 39 -16.60 -3.84 -8.89
C VAL A 39 -16.03 -5.13 -8.31
N LEU A 40 -15.87 -5.15 -6.99
CA LEU A 40 -15.33 -6.26 -6.23
C LEU A 40 -16.46 -6.84 -5.38
N ASP A 41 -16.66 -8.15 -5.46
CA ASP A 41 -17.65 -8.83 -4.65
C ASP A 41 -17.20 -8.89 -3.19
N LYS A 42 -18.17 -8.82 -2.26
CA LYS A 42 -17.92 -9.01 -0.83
C LYS A 42 -18.77 -10.16 -0.32
N ALA A 43 -18.20 -11.00 0.53
CA ALA A 43 -18.92 -12.13 1.13
C ALA A 43 -20.18 -11.71 1.90
N TYR A 44 -20.22 -10.48 2.40
CA TYR A 44 -21.37 -9.89 3.08
C TYR A 44 -21.54 -8.43 2.69
N GLY A 45 -22.79 -7.99 2.55
CA GLY A 45 -23.14 -6.60 2.26
C GLY A 45 -23.12 -6.27 0.76
N SER A 46 -22.93 -4.98 0.46
CA SER A 46 -22.90 -4.46 -0.91
C SER A 46 -21.50 -4.63 -1.53
N PRO A 47 -21.40 -4.80 -2.86
CA PRO A 47 -20.13 -4.89 -3.55
C PRO A 47 -19.32 -3.60 -3.40
N GLN A 48 -17.98 -3.73 -3.35
CA GLN A 48 -17.09 -2.58 -3.31
C GLN A 48 -16.85 -2.04 -4.71
N ILE A 49 -17.03 -0.73 -4.88
CA ILE A 49 -16.70 -0.04 -6.13
C ILE A 49 -15.42 0.76 -5.87
N THR A 50 -14.36 0.50 -6.64
CA THR A 50 -13.08 1.17 -6.45
C THR A 50 -12.39 1.53 -7.76
N LYS A 51 -11.57 2.58 -7.72
CA LYS A 51 -10.58 2.93 -8.74
C LYS A 51 -9.15 2.73 -8.25
N ASP A 52 -8.97 2.22 -7.03
CA ASP A 52 -7.63 1.96 -6.50
C ASP A 52 -7.08 0.63 -7.06
N GLY A 53 -5.96 0.72 -7.77
CA GLY A 53 -5.28 -0.43 -8.34
C GLY A 53 -4.73 -1.39 -7.29
N VAL A 54 -4.38 -0.91 -6.09
CA VAL A 54 -3.88 -1.78 -5.00
C VAL A 54 -4.99 -2.66 -4.48
N THR A 55 -6.14 -2.05 -4.16
CA THR A 55 -7.34 -2.77 -3.72
C THR A 55 -7.75 -3.82 -4.75
N VAL A 56 -7.78 -3.45 -6.05
CA VAL A 56 -8.10 -4.41 -7.12
C VAL A 56 -7.07 -5.54 -7.19
N ALA A 57 -5.77 -5.25 -7.09
CA ALA A 57 -4.73 -6.26 -7.14
C ALA A 57 -4.78 -7.24 -5.96
N LYS A 58 -5.17 -6.76 -4.77
CA LYS A 58 -5.28 -7.57 -3.54
C LYS A 58 -6.34 -8.67 -3.65
N GLU A 59 -7.47 -8.37 -4.28
CA GLU A 59 -8.61 -9.30 -4.45
C GLU A 59 -8.39 -10.34 -5.56
N ILE A 60 -7.32 -10.23 -6.35
CA ILE A 60 -7.09 -11.16 -7.47
C ILE A 60 -6.39 -12.42 -6.98
N GLU A 61 -7.15 -13.52 -6.98
CA GLU A 61 -6.66 -14.88 -6.79
C GLU A 61 -7.18 -15.79 -7.91
N LEU A 62 -6.28 -16.56 -8.52
CA LEU A 62 -6.62 -17.40 -9.68
C LEU A 62 -6.70 -18.88 -9.29
N ALA A 63 -7.68 -19.60 -9.84
CA ALA A 63 -7.89 -21.01 -9.56
C ALA A 63 -6.73 -21.91 -10.03
N ASP A 64 -6.11 -21.62 -11.19
CA ASP A 64 -4.92 -22.33 -11.64
C ASP A 64 -3.71 -21.84 -10.84
N LYS A 65 -3.07 -22.75 -10.09
CA LYS A 65 -1.94 -22.43 -9.22
C LYS A 65 -0.75 -21.78 -9.95
N HIS A 66 -0.51 -22.12 -11.21
CA HIS A 66 0.60 -21.55 -11.99
C HIS A 66 0.27 -20.15 -12.50
N GLU A 67 -0.97 -19.93 -12.92
CA GLU A 67 -1.47 -18.59 -13.25
C GLU A 67 -1.46 -17.72 -11.99
N ASN A 68 -1.93 -18.24 -10.85
CA ASN A 68 -1.93 -17.52 -9.57
C ASN A 68 -0.53 -17.13 -9.14
N MET A 69 0.48 -17.99 -9.30
CA MET A 69 1.87 -17.63 -9.01
C MET A 69 2.31 -16.40 -9.79
N GLY A 70 1.97 -16.29 -11.08
CA GLY A 70 2.26 -15.11 -11.88
C GLY A 70 1.54 -13.85 -11.39
N ALA A 71 0.26 -13.98 -11.05
CA ALA A 71 -0.52 -12.88 -10.47
C ALA A 71 0.10 -12.41 -9.13
N GLN A 72 0.40 -13.33 -8.20
CA GLN A 72 0.99 -12.98 -6.91
C GLN A 72 2.37 -12.31 -7.05
N MET A 73 3.18 -12.69 -8.05
CA MET A 73 4.46 -12.00 -8.31
C MET A 73 4.28 -10.52 -8.68
N VAL A 74 3.25 -10.19 -9.48
CA VAL A 74 2.98 -8.80 -9.87
C VAL A 74 2.28 -8.03 -8.75
N LYS A 75 1.41 -8.70 -8.00
CA LYS A 75 0.80 -8.13 -6.78
C LYS A 75 1.88 -7.67 -5.79
N GLU A 76 2.94 -8.45 -5.64
CA GLU A 76 4.07 -8.09 -4.79
C GLU A 76 4.84 -6.85 -5.29
N VAL A 77 4.93 -6.66 -6.61
CA VAL A 77 5.49 -5.43 -7.20
C VAL A 77 4.62 -4.23 -6.84
N ALA A 78 3.29 -4.34 -7.01
CA ALA A 78 2.36 -3.28 -6.67
C ALA A 78 2.40 -2.91 -5.18
N ASN A 79 2.41 -3.91 -4.29
CA ASN A 79 2.51 -3.70 -2.84
C ASN A 79 3.80 -2.97 -2.46
N LYS A 80 4.96 -3.42 -2.97
CA LYS A 80 6.24 -2.76 -2.68
C LYS A 80 6.32 -1.33 -3.19
N THR A 81 5.65 -1.02 -4.30
CA THR A 81 5.54 0.35 -4.79
C THR A 81 4.67 1.18 -3.85
N ALA A 82 3.53 0.64 -3.39
CA ALA A 82 2.66 1.30 -2.42
C ALA A 82 3.43 1.61 -1.11
N ASP A 83 4.14 0.62 -0.57
CA ASP A 83 4.85 0.75 0.71
C ASP A 83 5.98 1.78 0.64
N LYS A 84 6.66 1.90 -0.51
CA LYS A 84 7.81 2.82 -0.67
C LYS A 84 7.43 4.23 -1.11
N ALA A 85 6.38 4.37 -1.91
CA ALA A 85 6.05 5.63 -2.58
C ALA A 85 4.63 6.14 -2.31
N GLY A 86 3.73 5.30 -1.79
CA GLY A 86 2.33 5.66 -1.52
C GLY A 86 1.42 5.78 -2.76
N ASP A 87 1.98 5.78 -3.97
CA ASP A 87 1.26 5.89 -5.25
C ASP A 87 2.03 5.17 -6.39
N GLY A 88 1.44 5.05 -7.57
CA GLY A 88 2.08 4.51 -8.78
C GLY A 88 1.95 3.00 -8.95
N THR A 89 1.08 2.36 -8.18
CA THR A 89 0.93 0.89 -8.13
C THR A 89 0.33 0.33 -9.43
N THR A 90 -0.66 1.01 -9.99
CA THR A 90 -1.20 0.72 -11.33
C THR A 90 -0.13 0.87 -12.40
N THR A 91 0.67 1.94 -12.34
CA THR A 91 1.78 2.19 -13.28
C THR A 91 2.83 1.08 -13.19
N ALA A 92 3.24 0.69 -11.99
CA ALA A 92 4.20 -0.38 -11.77
C ALA A 92 3.69 -1.73 -12.31
N THR A 93 2.40 -2.01 -12.13
CA THR A 93 1.74 -3.22 -12.64
C THR A 93 1.77 -3.27 -14.17
N ILE A 94 1.44 -2.17 -14.85
CA ILE A 94 1.45 -2.08 -16.32
C ILE A 94 2.86 -2.21 -16.88
N LEU A 95 3.85 -1.56 -16.24
CA LEU A 95 5.25 -1.68 -16.63
C LEU A 95 5.75 -3.13 -16.45
N ALA A 96 5.39 -3.78 -15.35
CA ALA A 96 5.74 -5.19 -15.10
C ALA A 96 5.13 -6.12 -16.17
N GLU A 97 3.86 -5.93 -16.54
CA GLU A 97 3.20 -6.68 -17.62
C GLU A 97 3.94 -6.50 -18.95
N ALA A 98 4.24 -5.25 -19.34
CA ALA A 98 4.90 -4.94 -20.60
C ALA A 98 6.31 -5.54 -20.68
N ILE A 99 7.13 -5.34 -19.64
CA ILE A 99 8.50 -5.86 -19.57
C ILE A 99 8.49 -7.40 -19.61
N TYR A 100 7.59 -8.03 -18.86
CA TYR A 100 7.51 -9.50 -18.82
C TYR A 100 7.05 -10.09 -20.15
N THR A 101 6.05 -9.46 -20.79
CA THR A 101 5.49 -9.91 -22.08
C THR A 101 6.55 -9.84 -23.19
N GLU A 102 7.20 -8.69 -23.35
CA GLU A 102 8.24 -8.51 -24.38
C GLU A 102 9.51 -9.30 -24.05
N GLY A 103 9.87 -9.41 -22.77
CA GLY A 103 10.97 -10.26 -22.33
C GLY A 103 10.73 -11.73 -22.71
N LEU A 104 9.53 -12.25 -22.43
CA LEU A 104 9.17 -13.63 -22.78
C LEU A 104 9.19 -13.85 -24.29
N ARG A 105 8.66 -12.91 -25.08
CA ARG A 105 8.70 -12.97 -26.55
C ARG A 105 10.13 -13.13 -27.10
N ASN A 106 11.08 -12.37 -26.56
CA ASN A 106 12.49 -12.46 -26.96
C ASN A 106 13.14 -13.78 -26.51
N VAL A 107 12.79 -14.27 -25.32
CA VAL A 107 13.26 -15.58 -24.85
C VAL A 107 12.74 -16.71 -25.73
N THR A 108 11.48 -16.65 -26.17
CA THR A 108 10.91 -17.63 -27.12
C THR A 108 11.59 -17.54 -28.49
N ALA A 109 12.06 -16.35 -28.89
CA ALA A 109 12.88 -16.15 -30.09
C ALA A 109 14.34 -16.64 -29.95
N GLY A 110 14.73 -17.19 -28.80
CA GLY A 110 16.05 -17.77 -28.56
C GLY A 110 17.06 -16.85 -27.87
N ALA A 111 16.65 -15.65 -27.44
CA ALA A 111 17.53 -14.76 -26.68
C ALA A 111 17.84 -15.33 -25.28
N ASN A 112 19.04 -15.05 -24.77
CA ASN A 112 19.45 -15.45 -23.43
C ASN A 112 18.70 -14.63 -22.36
N PRO A 113 17.90 -15.27 -21.47
CA PRO A 113 17.16 -14.56 -20.43
C PRO A 113 18.06 -13.74 -19.48
N MET A 114 19.28 -14.20 -19.23
CA MET A 114 20.21 -13.52 -18.32
C MET A 114 20.75 -12.23 -18.93
N ASP A 115 20.98 -12.21 -20.24
CA ASP A 115 21.48 -11.02 -20.94
C ASP A 115 20.36 -9.99 -21.12
N LEU A 116 19.12 -10.46 -21.39
CA LEU A 116 17.93 -9.60 -21.38
C LEU A 116 17.74 -8.92 -20.02
N LYS A 117 17.83 -9.68 -18.92
CA LYS A 117 17.73 -9.13 -17.56
C LYS A 117 18.79 -8.04 -17.33
N LYS A 118 20.06 -8.33 -17.63
CA LYS A 118 21.15 -7.33 -17.49
C LYS A 118 20.91 -6.08 -18.32
N GLY A 119 20.37 -6.23 -19.54
CA GLY A 119 19.99 -5.11 -20.40
C GLY A 119 18.90 -4.25 -19.77
N ILE A 120 17.84 -4.87 -19.25
CA ILE A 120 16.74 -4.19 -18.56
C ILE A 120 17.26 -3.43 -17.32
N GLU A 121 18.12 -4.07 -16.51
CA GLU A 121 18.69 -3.43 -15.31
C GLU A 121 19.54 -2.20 -15.66
N LYS A 122 20.38 -2.30 -16.70
CA LYS A 122 21.19 -1.16 -17.18
C LYS A 122 20.32 -0.02 -17.72
N ALA A 123 19.29 -0.34 -18.50
CA ALA A 123 18.37 0.67 -19.03
C ALA A 123 17.59 1.34 -17.89
N THR A 124 17.12 0.56 -16.91
CA THR A 124 16.42 1.09 -15.73
C THR A 124 17.31 2.06 -14.95
N GLN A 125 18.58 1.71 -14.73
CA GLN A 125 19.52 2.59 -14.04
C GLN A 125 19.71 3.93 -14.77
N ALA A 126 19.93 3.89 -16.08
CA ALA A 126 20.08 5.10 -16.89
C ALA A 126 18.82 5.97 -16.87
N ILE A 127 17.62 5.35 -16.96
CA ILE A 127 16.35 6.06 -16.88
C ILE A 127 16.16 6.74 -15.52
N VAL A 128 16.52 6.08 -14.42
CA VAL A 128 16.43 6.66 -13.07
C VAL A 128 17.35 7.87 -12.94
N GLU A 129 18.58 7.79 -13.43
CA GLU A 129 19.52 8.91 -13.43
C GLU A 129 19.01 10.11 -14.23
N ASP A 130 18.41 9.86 -15.39
CA ASP A 130 17.84 10.94 -16.22
C ASP A 130 16.55 11.51 -15.60
N LEU A 131 15.71 10.69 -14.96
CA LEU A 131 14.55 11.16 -14.21
C LEU A 131 14.95 12.08 -13.05
N GLN A 132 16.05 11.78 -12.36
CA GLN A 132 16.56 12.67 -11.31
C GLN A 132 16.99 14.03 -11.85
N LYS A 133 17.58 14.09 -13.05
CA LYS A 133 17.96 15.36 -13.70
C LYS A 133 16.74 16.17 -14.15
N LEU A 134 15.66 15.50 -14.54
CA LEU A 134 14.40 16.14 -14.93
C LEU A 134 13.55 16.57 -13.74
N SER A 135 13.82 16.03 -12.55
CA SER A 135 13.09 16.32 -11.32
C SER A 135 13.19 17.79 -10.94
N LYS A 136 12.04 18.39 -10.60
CA LYS A 136 11.94 19.76 -10.13
C LYS A 136 11.51 19.75 -8.66
N PRO A 137 12.28 20.35 -7.74
CA PRO A 137 11.91 20.39 -6.33
C PRO A 137 10.66 21.24 -6.13
N ILE A 138 9.74 20.74 -5.30
CA ILE A 138 8.50 21.42 -4.92
C ILE A 138 8.83 22.52 -3.91
N LYS A 139 8.46 23.76 -4.24
CA LYS A 139 8.78 24.95 -3.42
C LYS A 139 7.56 25.57 -2.76
N ASN A 140 6.41 25.50 -3.43
CA ASN A 140 5.25 26.31 -3.06
C ASN A 140 4.06 25.44 -2.64
N THR A 141 3.24 25.95 -1.71
CA THR A 141 2.00 25.29 -1.25
C THR A 141 1.02 25.01 -2.40
N LYS A 142 1.04 25.84 -3.46
CA LYS A 142 0.25 25.61 -4.68
C LYS A 142 0.67 24.35 -5.43
N GLU A 143 1.98 24.07 -5.50
CA GLU A 143 2.50 22.86 -6.15
C GLU A 143 2.17 21.61 -5.33
N ILE A 144 2.20 21.71 -3.99
CA ILE A 144 1.75 20.65 -3.08
C ILE A 144 0.26 20.34 -3.32
N ALA A 145 -0.59 21.37 -3.36
CA ALA A 145 -2.02 21.21 -3.63
C ALA A 145 -2.27 20.54 -5.00
N GLN A 146 -1.50 20.91 -6.02
CA GLN A 146 -1.61 20.32 -7.35
C GLN A 146 -1.25 18.84 -7.37
N VAL A 147 -0.15 18.44 -6.69
CA VAL A 147 0.24 17.03 -6.60
C VAL A 147 -0.83 16.23 -5.86
N ALA A 148 -1.28 16.74 -4.71
CA ALA A 148 -2.32 16.10 -3.92
C ALA A 148 -3.64 15.95 -4.70
N ALA A 149 -4.07 16.98 -5.43
CA ALA A 149 -5.26 16.93 -6.27
C ALA A 149 -5.15 15.89 -7.39
N ILE A 150 -3.98 15.79 -8.05
CA ILE A 150 -3.76 14.80 -9.11
C ILE A 150 -3.83 13.37 -8.54
N SER A 151 -3.18 13.11 -7.39
CA SER A 151 -3.26 11.80 -6.72
C SER A 151 -4.66 11.49 -6.19
N ALA A 152 -5.44 12.50 -5.81
CA ALA A 152 -6.85 12.39 -5.44
C ALA A 152 -7.80 12.32 -6.67
N ASN A 153 -7.31 11.88 -7.83
CA ASN A 153 -8.08 11.73 -9.06
C ASN A 153 -8.76 13.04 -9.56
N GLY A 154 -8.07 14.18 -9.36
CA GLY A 154 -8.50 15.50 -9.82
C GLY A 154 -9.34 16.28 -8.81
N ASP A 155 -9.41 15.86 -7.56
CA ASP A 155 -10.15 16.55 -6.50
C ASP A 155 -9.35 17.74 -5.96
N GLU A 156 -9.74 18.95 -6.37
CA GLU A 156 -9.10 20.20 -5.94
C GLU A 156 -9.36 20.51 -4.46
N GLU A 157 -10.49 20.08 -3.90
CA GLU A 157 -10.85 20.35 -2.50
C GLU A 157 -9.94 19.56 -1.57
N ILE A 158 -9.78 18.25 -1.84
CA ILE A 158 -8.83 17.39 -1.11
C ILE A 158 -7.41 17.94 -1.23
N GLY A 159 -7.00 18.34 -2.44
CA GLY A 159 -5.66 18.91 -2.66
C GLY A 159 -5.41 20.16 -1.83
N GLN A 160 -6.40 21.06 -1.71
CA GLN A 160 -6.30 22.25 -0.88
C GLN A 160 -6.25 21.95 0.61
N ILE A 161 -7.05 20.99 1.10
CA ILE A 161 -7.06 20.58 2.51
C ILE A 161 -5.69 20.00 2.90
N ILE A 162 -5.13 19.11 2.08
CA ILE A 162 -3.80 18.51 2.32
C ILE A 162 -2.72 19.60 2.33
N ALA A 163 -2.77 20.55 1.39
CA ALA A 163 -1.79 21.63 1.35
C ALA A 163 -1.85 22.54 2.58
N LYS A 164 -3.07 22.85 3.08
CA LYS A 164 -3.26 23.60 4.34
C LYS A 164 -2.77 22.81 5.56
N ALA A 165 -3.01 21.50 5.59
CA ALA A 165 -2.53 20.63 6.64
C ALA A 165 -0.99 20.66 6.69
N MET A 166 -0.32 20.41 5.55
CA MET A 166 1.14 20.44 5.45
C MET A 166 1.76 21.79 5.79
N ASP A 167 1.09 22.91 5.45
CA ASP A 167 1.54 24.25 5.82
C ASP A 167 1.47 24.48 7.34
N SER A 168 0.46 23.89 7.99
CA SER A 168 0.24 24.02 9.43
C SER A 168 1.17 23.17 10.29
N VAL A 169 1.41 21.91 9.89
CA VAL A 169 2.28 20.97 10.65
C VAL A 169 3.73 20.98 10.18
N GLY A 170 4.03 21.62 9.05
CA GLY A 170 5.33 21.59 8.39
C GLY A 170 5.53 20.34 7.51
N LYS A 171 6.58 20.34 6.69
CA LYS A 171 6.84 19.25 5.72
C LYS A 171 7.05 17.87 6.36
N ASP A 172 7.56 17.85 7.59
CA ASP A 172 7.84 16.62 8.35
C ASP A 172 6.77 16.36 9.44
N GLY A 173 5.66 17.09 9.41
CA GLY A 173 4.55 16.91 10.35
C GLY A 173 3.73 15.65 10.05
N THR A 174 3.14 15.06 11.09
CA THR A 174 2.25 13.91 10.94
C THR A 174 0.85 14.37 10.55
N ILE A 175 0.28 13.73 9.54
CA ILE A 175 -1.11 13.94 9.10
C ILE A 175 -1.85 12.61 9.25
N THR A 176 -2.98 12.63 9.95
CA THR A 176 -3.90 11.48 10.09
C THR A 176 -5.21 11.78 9.38
N VAL A 177 -5.90 10.73 8.93
CA VAL A 177 -7.21 10.84 8.27
C VAL A 177 -8.20 9.97 9.04
N GLU A 178 -9.26 10.59 9.53
CA GLU A 178 -10.33 9.96 10.30
C GLU A 178 -11.68 10.11 9.58
N GLU A 179 -12.57 9.15 9.76
CA GLU A 179 -13.89 9.18 9.16
C GLU A 179 -14.84 10.01 10.04
N ALA A 180 -15.31 11.14 9.51
CA ALA A 180 -16.26 12.00 10.19
C ALA A 180 -17.70 11.49 10.01
N LYS A 181 -18.56 11.71 11.02
CA LYS A 181 -20.00 11.43 10.92
C LYS A 181 -20.78 12.47 10.10
N GLY A 182 -20.15 13.58 9.75
CA GLY A 182 -20.73 14.67 8.96
C GLY A 182 -20.45 14.56 7.46
N PHE A 183 -21.07 15.43 6.67
CA PHE A 183 -20.83 15.52 5.22
C PHE A 183 -19.61 16.38 4.86
N GLU A 184 -19.14 17.23 5.78
CA GLU A 184 -18.06 18.17 5.53
C GLU A 184 -16.70 17.56 5.87
N THR A 185 -15.71 17.80 5.01
CA THR A 185 -14.32 17.44 5.30
C THR A 185 -13.68 18.58 6.08
N THR A 186 -13.35 18.32 7.35
CA THR A 186 -12.75 19.31 8.25
C THR A 186 -11.28 19.02 8.50
N LEU A 187 -10.47 20.08 8.62
CA LEU A 187 -9.08 19.98 9.08
C LEU A 187 -9.03 20.38 10.56
N GLU A 188 -8.61 19.45 11.42
CA GLU A 188 -8.35 19.73 12.83
C GLU A 188 -6.86 19.57 13.13
N ILE A 189 -6.28 20.58 13.79
CA ILE A 189 -4.87 20.55 14.21
C ILE A 189 -4.85 20.19 15.69
N VAL A 190 -4.54 18.93 15.96
CA VAL A 190 -4.35 18.42 17.32
C VAL A 190 -2.88 18.44 17.71
N LYS A 191 -2.60 18.75 18.98
CA LYS A 191 -1.25 18.58 19.53
C LYS A 191 -1.06 17.11 19.90
N GLY A 192 -0.33 16.38 19.05
CA GLY A 192 0.01 14.98 19.26
C GLY A 192 1.49 14.70 19.00
N MET A 193 1.87 13.43 19.08
CA MET A 193 3.21 12.97 18.73
C MET A 193 3.15 11.61 18.04
N ASN A 194 4.09 11.36 17.14
CA ASN A 194 4.29 10.08 16.47
C ASN A 194 5.74 9.63 16.70
N PHE A 195 5.96 8.33 16.84
CA PHE A 195 7.27 7.71 17.01
C PHE A 195 7.31 6.34 16.34
N ASP A 196 8.48 5.95 15.82
CA ASP A 196 8.67 4.73 15.02
C ASP A 196 8.68 3.44 15.87
N ARG A 197 7.56 3.14 16.54
CA ARG A 197 7.32 1.86 17.24
C ARG A 197 5.90 1.37 16.97
N GLY A 198 5.78 0.10 16.58
CA GLY A 198 4.50 -0.57 16.38
C GLY A 198 4.08 -1.44 17.57
N TYR A 199 2.95 -2.12 17.43
CA TYR A 199 2.50 -3.11 18.40
C TYR A 199 3.42 -4.34 18.45
N LEU A 200 3.63 -4.89 19.65
CA LEU A 200 4.44 -6.10 19.85
C LEU A 200 3.81 -7.37 19.27
N SER A 201 2.49 -7.36 19.10
CA SER A 201 1.72 -8.51 18.64
C SER A 201 0.58 -8.08 17.73
N SER A 202 0.34 -8.83 16.65
CA SER A 202 -0.78 -8.60 15.73
C SER A 202 -2.15 -8.82 16.39
N TYR A 203 -2.20 -9.44 17.57
CA TYR A 203 -3.44 -9.59 18.34
C TYR A 203 -3.95 -8.26 18.94
N PHE A 204 -3.16 -7.19 18.91
CA PHE A 204 -3.61 -5.86 19.35
C PHE A 204 -4.36 -5.08 18.28
N ILE A 205 -4.50 -5.63 17.06
CA ILE A 205 -5.24 -4.99 15.98
C ILE A 205 -6.72 -4.97 16.33
N THR A 206 -7.30 -3.77 16.45
CA THR A 206 -8.73 -3.56 16.66
C THR A 206 -9.48 -3.30 15.35
N ASN A 207 -8.78 -2.74 14.34
CA ASN A 207 -9.30 -2.53 13.00
C ASN A 207 -8.57 -3.44 11.99
N PRO A 208 -9.16 -4.61 11.63
CA PRO A 208 -8.53 -5.57 10.72
C PRO A 208 -8.36 -5.03 9.30
N ASP A 209 -9.24 -4.12 8.86
CA ASP A 209 -9.23 -3.59 7.50
C ASP A 209 -8.04 -2.66 7.27
N LYS A 210 -7.74 -1.82 8.27
CA LYS A 210 -6.58 -0.91 8.23
C LYS A 210 -5.31 -1.51 8.82
N LEU A 211 -5.40 -2.69 9.45
CA LEU A 211 -4.32 -3.32 10.25
C LEU A 211 -3.79 -2.38 11.36
N GLN A 212 -4.71 -1.65 12.01
CA GLN A 212 -4.41 -0.62 13.01
C GLN A 212 -4.98 -0.99 14.38
N ALA A 213 -4.32 -0.49 15.43
CA ALA A 213 -4.80 -0.55 16.81
C ALA A 213 -5.33 0.84 17.19
N GLU A 214 -6.64 1.01 17.07
CA GLU A 214 -7.38 2.23 17.42
C GLU A 214 -7.89 2.11 18.86
N LEU A 215 -7.55 3.09 19.72
CA LEU A 215 -7.94 3.15 21.13
C LEU A 215 -8.53 4.54 21.43
N ASP A 216 -9.81 4.59 21.78
CA ASP A 216 -10.50 5.83 22.13
C ASP A 216 -10.35 6.15 23.61
N ASP A 217 -9.98 7.40 23.92
CA ASP A 217 -9.96 7.97 25.27
C ASP A 217 -9.18 7.09 26.29
N ALA A 218 -8.02 6.60 25.85
CA ALA A 218 -7.19 5.62 26.54
C ALA A 218 -6.28 6.23 27.61
N TYR A 219 -5.98 5.46 28.66
CA TYR A 219 -4.85 5.74 29.54
C TYR A 219 -3.53 5.38 28.85
N VAL A 220 -2.48 6.15 29.14
CA VAL A 220 -1.13 5.88 28.64
C VAL A 220 -0.22 5.60 29.83
N LEU A 221 0.30 4.38 29.93
CA LEU A 221 1.33 4.03 30.88
C LEU A 221 2.70 4.09 30.22
N ILE A 222 3.61 4.84 30.83
CA ILE A 222 5.00 4.97 30.41
C ILE A 222 5.88 4.33 31.48
N SER A 223 6.66 3.32 31.09
CA SER A 223 7.63 2.64 31.95
C SER A 223 9.02 2.71 31.32
N GLU A 224 10.01 3.17 32.08
CA GLU A 224 11.41 3.15 31.63
C GLU A 224 12.03 1.74 31.66
N LYS A 225 11.39 0.80 32.35
CA LYS A 225 11.90 -0.57 32.53
C LYS A 225 11.14 -1.56 31.67
N LYS A 226 11.85 -2.60 31.21
CA LYS A 226 11.26 -3.78 30.58
C LYS A 226 10.30 -4.52 31.52
N ILE A 227 9.04 -4.60 31.13
CA ILE A 227 8.01 -5.33 31.88
C ILE A 227 8.14 -6.82 31.59
N SER A 228 8.73 -7.55 32.53
CA SER A 228 8.97 -9.00 32.39
C SER A 228 7.98 -9.86 33.18
N SER A 229 7.31 -9.26 34.18
CA SER A 229 6.44 -9.95 35.12
C SER A 229 5.08 -9.26 35.22
N MET A 230 4.01 -10.04 35.07
CA MET A 230 2.64 -9.54 35.19
C MET A 230 2.29 -9.07 36.62
N LYS A 231 3.02 -9.55 37.65
CA LYS A 231 2.75 -9.20 39.05
C LYS A 231 2.91 -7.72 39.37
N GLU A 232 3.90 -7.08 38.75
CA GLU A 232 4.17 -5.65 38.94
C GLU A 232 3.10 -4.78 38.25
N PHE A 233 2.34 -5.38 37.35
CA PHE A 233 1.42 -4.71 36.43
C PHE A 233 -0.06 -4.88 36.80
N LEU A 234 -0.38 -5.93 37.56
CA LEU A 234 -1.74 -6.28 38.01
C LEU A 234 -2.51 -5.12 38.67
N PRO A 235 -1.92 -4.33 39.59
CA PRO A 235 -2.65 -3.24 40.25
C PRO A 235 -3.07 -2.14 39.27
N ILE A 236 -2.26 -1.87 38.26
CA ILE A 236 -2.53 -0.85 37.24
C ILE A 236 -3.64 -1.35 36.30
N LEU A 237 -3.58 -2.62 35.90
CA LEU A 237 -4.62 -3.25 35.07
C LEU A 237 -5.98 -3.29 35.77
N GLN A 238 -6.01 -3.54 37.08
CA GLN A 238 -7.25 -3.52 37.85
C GLN A 238 -7.87 -2.11 37.86
N THR A 239 -7.06 -1.10 38.18
CA THR A 239 -7.52 0.30 38.20
C THR A 239 -8.03 0.75 36.83
N THR A 240 -7.39 0.33 35.74
CA THR A 240 -7.85 0.65 34.37
C THR A 240 -9.08 -0.15 33.97
N ALA A 241 -9.18 -1.42 34.35
CA ALA A 241 -10.37 -2.23 34.09
C ALA A 241 -11.62 -1.66 34.79
N GLU A 242 -11.48 -1.16 36.03
CA GLU A 242 -12.58 -0.50 36.76
C GLU A 242 -13.09 0.77 36.07
N SER A 243 -12.20 1.51 35.40
CA SER A 243 -12.55 2.72 34.66
C SER A 243 -13.26 2.45 33.32
N GLY A 244 -13.20 1.21 32.82
CA GLY A 244 -13.75 0.81 31.52
C GLY A 244 -13.03 1.43 30.31
N LYS A 245 -11.94 2.17 30.52
CA LYS A 245 -11.15 2.81 29.45
C LYS A 245 -10.01 1.90 28.98
N PRO A 246 -9.64 1.95 27.68
CA PRO A 246 -8.49 1.23 27.17
C PRO A 246 -7.16 1.74 27.76
N LEU A 247 -6.11 0.91 27.67
CA LEU A 247 -4.77 1.23 28.18
C LEU A 247 -3.71 0.98 27.09
N LEU A 248 -2.97 2.03 26.75
CA LEU A 248 -1.75 1.96 25.94
C LEU A 248 -0.52 1.86 26.85
N ILE A 249 0.38 0.91 26.55
CA ILE A 249 1.58 0.66 27.35
C ILE A 249 2.82 0.94 26.50
N ILE A 250 3.67 1.84 26.96
CA ILE A 250 4.95 2.19 26.35
C ILE A 250 6.05 1.81 27.35
N ALA A 251 6.86 0.82 27.00
CA ALA A 251 7.94 0.31 27.84
C ALA A 251 9.20 -0.02 27.02
N GLU A 252 10.33 -0.22 27.71
CA GLU A 252 11.62 -0.66 27.14
C GLU A 252 11.59 -2.08 26.56
#